data_AF-A0A2V6RGG9-F1
#
_entry.id   AF-A0A2V6RGG9-F1
#
_cell.length_a   1.000
_cell.length_b   1.000
_cell.length_c   1.000
_cell.angle_alpha   90.00
_cell.angle_beta   90.00
_cell.angle_gamma   90.00
#
_symmetry.space_group_name_H-M   'P 1'
#
loop_
_entity.id
_entity.type
_entity.pdbx_description
1 polymer ?
#
loop_
_entity_poly.entity_id
_entity_poly.type
_entity_poly.pdbx_seq_one_letter_code
_entity_poly.pdbx_strand_id
1 'polypeptide(L)'
;MTTADFRRARSCYRHLAGERGVALLENLLARGWVARERRDYVLTTLGHLELTRRGFAVAPAMRGRGCTDLTERRDHLAGPLGRALLDALVAHGRVARRRGYRALVVRRRIL
;
A
#
# COMPACT_ATOMS: atom_id res chain seq x y z
N MET A 1 20.39 -9.10 -4.22
CA MET A 1 19.11 -8.69 -3.58
C MET A 1 18.77 -9.78 -2.59
N THR A 2 18.58 -9.45 -1.33
CA THR A 2 18.46 -10.47 -0.29
C THR A 2 17.01 -10.94 -0.14
N THR A 3 16.81 -12.14 0.41
CA THR A 3 15.48 -12.61 0.83
C THR A 3 14.83 -11.64 1.82
N ALA A 4 15.64 -10.97 2.65
CA ALA A 4 15.17 -9.96 3.60
C ALA A 4 14.57 -8.73 2.89
N ASP A 5 15.19 -8.24 1.80
CA ASP A 5 14.65 -7.11 1.03
C ASP A 5 13.27 -7.44 0.45
N PHE A 6 13.09 -8.67 -0.04
CA PHE A 6 11.84 -9.13 -0.63
C PHE A 6 10.71 -9.30 0.40
N ARG A 7 11.04 -9.80 1.60
CA ARG A 7 10.09 -9.90 2.72
C ARG A 7 9.67 -8.51 3.20
N ARG A 8 10.63 -7.58 3.31
CA ARG A 8 10.38 -6.21 3.76
C ARG A 8 9.42 -5.46 2.85
N ALA A 9 9.69 -5.40 1.55
CA ALA A 9 8.80 -4.72 0.61
C ALA A 9 8.90 -5.31 -0.81
N ARG A 10 7.75 -5.58 -1.40
CA ARG A 10 7.65 -6.06 -2.79
C ARG A 10 6.37 -5.60 -3.45
N SER A 11 6.30 -5.72 -4.76
CA SER A 11 5.05 -5.66 -5.50
C SER A 11 4.40 -7.04 -5.57
N CYS A 12 3.22 -7.18 -4.99
CA CYS A 12 2.28 -8.24 -5.36
C CYS A 12 1.48 -7.74 -6.55
N TYR A 13 1.85 -8.21 -7.75
CA TYR A 13 1.41 -7.60 -9.01
C TYR A 13 1.69 -6.09 -9.05
N ARG A 14 0.64 -5.28 -8.90
CA ARG A 14 0.68 -3.82 -9.01
C ARG A 14 0.36 -3.10 -7.69
N HIS A 15 0.44 -3.78 -6.54
CA HIS A 15 0.25 -3.18 -5.21
C HIS A 15 1.37 -3.58 -4.23
N LEU A 16 1.52 -2.82 -3.14
CA LEU A 16 2.57 -3.01 -2.15
C LEU A 16 2.25 -4.21 -1.24
N ALA A 17 3.25 -5.07 -1.05
CA ALA A 17 3.18 -6.29 -0.26
C ALA A 17 4.47 -6.46 0.58
N GLY A 18 4.54 -7.55 1.33
CA GLY A 18 5.52 -7.76 2.40
C GLY A 18 5.15 -7.02 3.67
N GLU A 19 6.07 -7.01 4.62
CA GLU A 19 5.89 -6.32 5.91
C GLU A 19 5.36 -4.89 5.74
N ARG A 20 5.90 -4.14 4.78
CA ARG A 20 5.48 -2.76 4.51
C ARG A 20 4.10 -2.64 3.87
N GLY A 21 3.66 -3.63 3.09
CA GLY A 21 2.31 -3.64 2.51
C GLY A 21 1.23 -3.90 3.56
N VAL A 22 1.50 -4.86 4.45
CA VAL A 22 0.61 -5.17 5.57
C VAL A 22 0.56 -4.01 6.56
N ALA A 23 1.74 -3.52 7.00
CA ALA A 23 1.82 -2.40 7.93
C ALA A 23 1.15 -1.12 7.38
N LEU A 24 1.21 -0.89 6.06
CA LEU A 24 0.50 0.21 5.43
C LEU A 24 -1.02 0.07 5.61
N LEU A 25 -1.59 -1.09 5.28
CA LEU A 25 -3.03 -1.31 5.43
C LEU A 25 -3.47 -1.18 6.90
N GLU A 26 -2.72 -1.76 7.82
CA GLU A 26 -2.99 -1.65 9.26
C GLU A 26 -2.97 -0.19 9.75
N ASN A 27 -2.00 0.61 9.31
CA ASN A 27 -1.94 2.03 9.65
C ASN A 27 -3.10 2.83 9.06
N LEU A 28 -3.51 2.52 7.82
CA LEU A 28 -4.65 3.20 7.18
C LEU A 28 -5.97 2.88 7.91
N LEU A 29 -6.15 1.64 8.35
CA LEU A 29 -7.30 1.20 9.14
C LEU A 29 -7.30 1.86 10.53
N ALA A 30 -6.16 1.82 11.24
CA ALA A 30 -6.03 2.41 12.58
C ALA A 30 -6.29 3.92 12.61
N ARG A 31 -5.98 4.62 11.51
CA ARG A 31 -6.24 6.06 11.36
C ARG A 31 -7.65 6.39 10.84
N GLY A 32 -8.46 5.38 10.52
CA GLY A 32 -9.77 5.57 9.89
C GLY A 32 -9.71 6.13 8.46
N TRP A 33 -8.56 6.05 7.79
CA TRP A 33 -8.39 6.51 6.41
C TRP A 33 -8.94 5.51 5.40
N VAL A 34 -8.91 4.24 5.76
CA VAL A 34 -9.57 3.17 5.05
C VAL A 34 -10.52 2.49 6.02
N ALA A 35 -11.71 2.14 5.55
CA ALA A 35 -12.67 1.32 6.28
C ALA A 35 -12.78 -0.05 5.62
N ARG A 36 -12.99 -1.09 6.41
CA ARG A 36 -13.32 -2.41 5.90
C ARG A 36 -14.82 -2.51 5.67
N GLU A 37 -15.22 -2.80 4.44
CA GLU A 37 -16.62 -3.06 4.06
C GLU A 37 -16.74 -4.50 3.55
N ARG A 38 -17.27 -5.40 4.39
CA ARG A 38 -17.33 -6.84 4.09
C ARG A 38 -15.93 -7.40 3.75
N ARG A 39 -15.69 -7.70 2.47
CA ARG A 39 -14.41 -8.24 1.94
C ARG A 39 -13.54 -7.18 1.27
N ASP A 40 -14.06 -5.97 1.14
CA ASP A 40 -13.40 -4.86 0.48
C ASP A 40 -12.90 -3.83 1.49
N TYR A 41 -12.07 -2.93 0.99
CA TYR A 41 -11.53 -1.80 1.70
C TYR A 41 -11.89 -0.52 0.94
N VAL A 42 -12.40 0.48 1.63
CA VAL A 42 -12.89 1.72 1.02
C VAL A 42 -12.13 2.88 1.60
N LEU A 43 -11.66 3.76 0.70
CA LEU A 43 -11.08 5.03 1.10
C LEU A 43 -12.18 5.91 1.71
N THR A 44 -12.01 6.30 2.97
CA THR A 44 -12.95 7.20 3.64
C THR A 44 -12.75 8.64 3.16
N THR A 45 -13.74 9.50 3.37
CA THR A 45 -13.60 10.95 3.11
C THR A 45 -12.41 11.55 3.87
N LEU A 46 -12.25 11.17 5.14
CA LEU A 46 -11.10 11.56 5.96
C LEU A 46 -9.77 11.09 5.36
N GLY A 47 -9.72 9.82 4.94
CA GLY A 47 -8.51 9.25 4.33
C GLY A 47 -8.13 9.93 3.03
N HIS A 48 -9.11 10.24 2.18
CA HIS A 48 -8.88 11.00 0.96
C HIS A 48 -8.32 12.39 1.26
N LEU A 49 -8.91 13.11 2.22
CA LEU A 49 -8.44 14.43 2.65
C LEU A 49 -6.99 14.36 3.15
N GLU A 50 -6.67 13.44 4.08
CA GLU A 50 -5.34 13.35 4.68
C GLU A 50 -4.26 12.88 3.69
N LEU A 51 -4.59 11.95 2.78
CA LEU A 51 -3.69 11.54 1.71
C LEU A 51 -3.41 12.70 0.75
N THR A 52 -4.45 13.44 0.37
CA THR A 52 -4.33 14.63 -0.50
C THR A 52 -3.49 15.72 0.18
N ARG A 53 -3.73 16.00 1.46
CA ARG A 53 -2.95 16.96 2.26
C ARG A 53 -1.46 16.60 2.34
N ARG A 54 -1.15 15.30 2.25
CA ARG A 54 0.23 14.78 2.21
C ARG A 54 0.79 14.65 0.79
N GLY A 55 0.03 15.10 -0.22
CA GLY A 55 0.40 15.11 -1.63
C GLY A 55 0.21 13.78 -2.36
N PHE A 56 -0.36 12.76 -1.73
CA PHE A 56 -0.62 11.47 -2.40
C PHE A 56 -1.84 11.60 -3.31
N ALA A 57 -1.62 11.51 -4.63
CA ALA A 57 -2.68 11.56 -5.63
C ALA A 57 -3.48 10.25 -5.65
N VAL A 58 -4.59 10.22 -4.91
CA VAL A 58 -5.55 9.11 -4.86
C VAL A 58 -6.95 9.67 -5.04
N ALA A 59 -7.71 9.15 -6.00
CA ALA A 59 -9.07 9.61 -6.26
C ALA A 59 -10.01 9.33 -5.06
N PRO A 60 -11.06 10.15 -4.85
CA PRO A 60 -12.04 9.89 -3.79
C PRO A 60 -12.84 8.60 -4.06
N ALA A 61 -13.45 8.06 -3.00
CA ALA A 61 -14.31 6.86 -3.06
C ALA A 61 -13.67 5.59 -3.68
N MET A 62 -12.34 5.55 -3.81
CA MET A 62 -11.64 4.39 -4.33
C MET A 62 -11.79 3.18 -3.41
N ARG A 63 -11.93 2.01 -4.05
CA ARG A 63 -12.03 0.71 -3.38
C ARG A 63 -10.79 -0.15 -3.65
N GLY A 64 -10.48 -0.98 -2.68
CA GLY A 64 -9.46 -2.02 -2.74
C GLY A 64 -10.01 -3.33 -2.19
N ARG A 65 -9.19 -4.38 -2.27
CA ARG A 65 -9.53 -5.72 -1.78
C ARG A 65 -8.43 -6.25 -0.89
N GLY A 66 -8.78 -7.13 0.04
CA GLY A 66 -7.78 -7.91 0.77
C GLY A 66 -7.02 -8.81 -0.19
N CYS A 67 -5.69 -8.82 -0.07
CA CYS A 67 -4.85 -9.83 -0.68
C CYS A 67 -3.89 -10.34 0.37
N THR A 68 -4.00 -11.63 0.66
CA THR A 68 -3.25 -12.26 1.74
C THR A 68 -1.79 -12.37 1.36
N ASP A 69 -0.94 -11.79 2.21
CA ASP A 69 0.49 -11.84 2.04
C ASP A 69 1.03 -13.25 2.31
N LEU A 70 1.83 -13.78 1.39
CA LEU A 70 2.40 -15.11 1.52
C LEU A 70 3.35 -15.25 2.74
N THR A 71 4.11 -14.20 3.07
CA THR A 71 5.09 -14.23 4.16
C THR A 71 4.46 -13.82 5.48
N GLU A 72 3.59 -12.82 5.48
CA GLU A 72 3.00 -12.28 6.71
C GLU A 72 1.71 -12.97 7.14
N ARG A 73 1.06 -13.74 6.24
CA ARG A 73 -0.25 -14.38 6.45
C ARG A 73 -1.35 -13.40 6.89
N ARG A 74 -1.21 -12.12 6.53
CA ARG A 74 -2.13 -11.01 6.79
C ARG A 74 -2.44 -10.30 5.49
N ASP A 75 -3.59 -9.62 5.44
CA ASP A 75 -3.97 -8.88 4.25
C ASP A 75 -3.10 -7.63 4.06
N HIS A 76 -2.71 -7.39 2.81
CA HIS A 76 -2.32 -6.09 2.31
C HIS A 76 -3.36 -5.58 1.31
N LEU A 77 -3.25 -4.32 0.91
CA LEU A 77 -4.26 -3.65 0.11
C LEU A 77 -4.03 -3.85 -1.39
N ALA A 78 -4.93 -4.59 -2.04
CA ALA A 78 -4.95 -4.80 -3.48
C ALA A 78 -6.05 -3.97 -4.18
N GLY A 79 -6.22 -4.20 -5.48
CA GLY A 79 -7.23 -3.52 -6.30
C GLY A 79 -6.84 -2.08 -6.68
N PRO A 80 -7.79 -1.30 -7.21
CA PRO A 80 -7.55 0.07 -7.66
C PRO A 80 -6.91 0.96 -6.59
N LEU A 81 -7.42 0.94 -5.35
CA LEU A 81 -6.86 1.73 -4.26
C LEU A 81 -5.41 1.33 -3.92
N GLY A 82 -5.14 0.02 -3.81
CA GLY A 82 -3.80 -0.49 -3.55
C GLY A 82 -2.80 -0.13 -4.66
N ARG A 83 -3.25 -0.10 -5.92
CA ARG A 83 -2.44 0.36 -7.06
C ARG A 83 -2.12 1.85 -6.95
N ALA A 84 -3.14 2.69 -6.74
CA ALA A 84 -2.97 4.13 -6.63
C ALA A 84 -2.01 4.49 -5.49
N LEU A 85 -2.13 3.82 -4.34
CA LEU A 85 -1.22 4.02 -3.22
C LEU A 85 0.22 3.64 -3.58
N LEU A 86 0.45 2.49 -4.22
CA LEU A 86 1.81 2.12 -4.63
C LEU A 86 2.39 3.13 -5.62
N ASP A 87 1.62 3.57 -6.61
CA ASP A 87 2.08 4.54 -7.60
C ASP A 87 2.37 5.90 -6.95
N ALA A 88 1.55 6.35 -6.01
CA ALA A 88 1.78 7.56 -5.24
C ALA A 88 3.02 7.46 -4.32
N LEU A 89 3.26 6.30 -3.69
CA LEU A 89 4.46 6.04 -2.90
C LEU A 89 5.74 6.09 -3.76
N VAL A 90 5.67 5.61 -5.01
CA VAL A 90 6.78 5.67 -5.97
C VAL A 90 7.02 7.11 -6.42
N ALA A 91 5.95 7.84 -6.79
CA ALA A 91 6.04 9.24 -7.22
C ALA A 91 6.64 10.14 -6.12
N HIS A 92 6.32 9.87 -4.85
CA HIS A 92 6.88 10.56 -3.69
C HIS A 92 8.27 10.07 -3.25
N GLY A 93 8.87 9.13 -3.98
CA GLY A 93 10.18 8.56 -3.67
C GLY A 93 10.23 7.82 -2.33
N ARG A 94 9.09 7.38 -1.80
CA ARG A 94 9.01 6.59 -0.54
C ARG A 94 9.51 5.17 -0.78
N VAL A 95 9.15 4.61 -1.93
CA VAL A 95 9.64 3.32 -2.43
C VAL A 95 10.15 3.46 -3.85
N ALA A 96 11.09 2.62 -4.26
CA ALA A 96 11.58 2.57 -5.63
C ALA A 96 11.43 1.17 -6.22
N ARG A 97 10.96 1.11 -7.46
CA ARG A 97 10.91 -0.12 -8.26
C ARG A 97 12.30 -0.42 -8.79
N ARG A 98 12.67 -1.70 -8.83
CA ARG A 98 13.85 -2.19 -9.55
C ARG A 98 13.39 -2.88 -10.83
N ARG A 99 13.94 -2.49 -11.99
CA ARG A 99 13.61 -3.12 -13.28
C ARG A 99 13.88 -4.62 -13.21
N GLY A 100 12.94 -5.43 -13.73
CA GLY A 100 13.05 -6.89 -13.74
C GLY A 100 12.80 -7.58 -12.40
N TYR A 101 12.58 -6.84 -11.31
CA TYR A 101 12.42 -7.40 -9.97
C TYR A 101 11.12 -6.94 -9.30
N ARG A 102 10.54 -7.84 -8.50
CA ARG A 102 9.35 -7.53 -7.68
C ARG A 102 9.69 -6.88 -6.34
N ALA A 103 10.92 -6.99 -5.84
CA ALA A 103 11.27 -6.33 -4.59
C ALA A 103 11.33 -4.80 -4.78
N LEU A 104 10.97 -4.08 -3.73
CA LEU A 104 10.93 -2.63 -3.71
C LEU A 104 11.94 -2.11 -2.69
N VAL A 105 12.67 -1.06 -3.04
CA VAL A 105 13.59 -0.41 -2.10
C VAL A 105 12.82 0.64 -1.31
N VAL A 106 12.70 0.45 0.00
CA VAL A 106 12.12 1.47 0.90
C VAL A 106 13.17 2.54 1.16
N ARG A 107 12.93 3.76 0.67
CA ARG A 107 13.87 4.89 0.78
C ARG A 107 13.56 5.81 1.95
N ARG A 108 12.28 5.96 2.29
CA ARG A 108 11.78 6.80 3.38
C ARG A 108 10.61 6.13 4.08
N ARG A 109 10.21 6.66 5.24
CA ARG A 109 9.03 6.18 5.96
C ARG A 109 7.78 6.23 5.09
N ILE A 110 7.03 5.13 5.10
CA ILE A 110 5.70 4.99 4.49
C ILE A 110 4.67 5.40 5.55
N LEU A 111 4.16 6.64 5.41
CA LEU A 111 3.11 7.31 6.20
C LEU A 111 3.26 7.45 7.72
#